data_AF-A0A6F8URY9-F1
#
_entry.id   AF-A0A6F8URY9-F1
#
_cell.length_a   1.000
_cell.length_b   1.000
_cell.length_c   1.000
_cell.angle_alpha   90.00
_cell.angle_beta   90.00
_cell.angle_gamma   90.00
#
_symmetry.space_group_name_H-M   'P 1'
#
loop_
_entity.id
_entity.type
_entity.pdbx_description
1 polymer ?
#
loop_
_entity_poly.entity_id
_entity_poly.type
_entity_poly.pdbx_seq_one_letter_code
_entity_poly.pdbx_strand_id
1 'polypeptide(L)'
;MAKDQPEALATFAASARNDGQKPKDIGLHATDETEAIPTDPKNAADAATKVLREGVLHKDQGADEAIDDLPDRTRDTDPRS
;
A
#
# COMPACT_ATOMS: atom_id res chain seq x y z
N MET A 1 6.61 34.32 8.80
CA MET A 1 5.13 34.41 8.67
C MET A 1 4.62 33.01 8.35
N ALA A 2 4.25 32.23 9.38
CA ALA A 2 3.78 30.86 9.21
C ALA A 2 2.37 30.89 8.61
N LYS A 3 2.23 30.45 7.36
CA LYS A 3 0.93 30.28 6.70
C LYS A 3 0.25 29.05 7.27
N ASP A 4 -0.76 29.29 8.09
CA ASP A 4 -2.02 28.54 8.22
C ASP A 4 -1.94 27.03 7.92
N GLN A 5 -1.57 26.24 8.92
CA GLN A 5 -1.98 24.82 9.01
C GLN A 5 -2.93 24.66 10.22
N PRO A 6 -4.18 25.13 10.11
CA PRO A 6 -5.16 25.00 11.19
C PRO A 6 -5.37 23.53 11.60
N GLU A 7 -5.18 22.58 10.68
CA GLU A 7 -5.31 21.14 10.94
C GLU A 7 -4.16 20.61 11.81
N ALA A 8 -2.92 21.08 11.58
CA ALA A 8 -1.78 20.68 12.40
C ALA A 8 -1.91 21.20 13.84
N LEU A 9 -2.41 22.44 14.00
CA LEU A 9 -2.71 23.02 15.31
C LEU A 9 -3.88 22.32 16.02
N ALA A 10 -4.94 21.99 15.28
CA ALA A 10 -6.07 21.22 15.81
C ALA A 10 -5.63 19.82 16.27
N THR A 11 -4.78 19.15 15.47
CA THR A 11 -4.21 17.83 15.81
C THR A 11 -3.35 17.91 17.06
N PHE A 12 -2.49 18.93 17.17
CA PHE A 12 -1.65 19.15 18.35
C PHE A 12 -2.49 19.39 19.61
N ALA A 13 -3.47 20.29 19.55
CA ALA A 13 -4.34 20.61 20.67
C ALA A 13 -5.19 19.40 21.11
N ALA A 14 -5.67 18.59 20.16
CA ALA A 14 -6.44 17.39 20.47
C ALA A 14 -5.57 16.25 21.03
N SER A 15 -4.34 16.07 20.53
CA SER A 15 -3.38 15.09 21.07
C SER A 15 -2.92 15.45 22.48
N ALA A 16 -2.70 16.74 22.76
CA ALA A 16 -2.34 17.22 24.10
C ALA A 16 -3.43 16.95 25.16
N ARG A 17 -4.70 16.85 24.74
CA ARG A 17 -5.83 16.51 25.61
C ARG A 17 -6.05 15.01 25.78
N ASN A 18 -5.33 14.18 25.03
CA ASN A 18 -5.46 12.71 25.00
C ASN A 18 -4.12 12.04 25.37
N ASP A 19 -3.44 12.53 26.41
CA ASP A 19 -2.17 12.02 26.90
C ASP A 19 -1.05 11.89 25.83
N GLY A 20 -1.08 12.76 24.81
CA GLY A 20 -0.13 12.74 23.70
C GLY A 20 -0.45 11.73 22.60
N GLN A 21 -1.55 10.97 22.72
CA GLN A 21 -2.01 10.06 21.67
C GLN A 21 -2.82 10.80 20.61
N LYS A 22 -2.45 10.58 19.35
CA LYS A 22 -3.18 11.10 18.20
C LYS A 22 -4.64 10.62 18.25
N PRO A 23 -5.64 11.52 18.22
CA PRO A 23 -7.04 11.13 18.15
C PRO A 23 -7.30 10.26 16.92
N LYS A 24 -8.15 9.23 17.07
CA LYS A 24 -8.43 8.24 16.01
C LYS A 24 -9.09 8.85 14.77
N ASP A 25 -9.74 10.00 14.96
CA ASP A 25 -10.56 10.69 13.98
C ASP A 25 -9.81 11.84 13.30
N ILE A 26 -8.55 12.07 13.68
CA ILE A 26 -7.69 13.11 13.13
C ILE A 26 -6.51 12.46 12.40
N GLY A 27 -6.52 12.51 11.07
CA GLY A 27 -5.45 11.99 10.23
C GLY A 27 -5.90 11.50 8.86
N LEU A 28 -4.92 11.17 8.01
CA LEU A 28 -5.16 10.39 6.81
C LEU A 28 -5.30 8.92 7.21
N HIS A 29 -6.41 8.31 6.83
CA HIS A 29 -6.65 6.88 6.91
C HIS A 29 -6.68 6.32 5.50
N ALA A 30 -6.23 5.09 5.34
CA ALA A 30 -6.39 4.40 4.07
C ALA A 30 -7.88 4.22 3.78
N THR A 31 -8.27 4.55 2.55
CA THR A 31 -9.57 4.23 1.97
C THR A 31 -9.49 2.89 1.26
N ASP A 32 -10.60 2.27 0.88
CA ASP A 32 -10.61 1.01 0.12
C ASP A 32 -9.74 1.07 -1.16
N GLU A 33 -9.64 2.26 -1.79
CA GLU A 33 -8.82 2.48 -2.98
C GLU A 33 -7.32 2.57 -2.69
N THR A 34 -6.94 3.00 -1.49
CA THR A 34 -5.55 3.27 -1.09
C THR A 34 -5.01 2.29 -0.05
N GLU A 35 -5.90 1.47 0.52
CA GLU A 35 -5.54 0.40 1.43
C GLU A 35 -4.67 -0.63 0.70
N ALA A 36 -3.71 -1.20 1.42
CA ALA A 36 -2.89 -2.26 0.87
C ALA A 36 -3.78 -3.47 0.54
N ILE A 37 -3.52 -4.11 -0.60
CA ILE A 37 -4.18 -5.37 -0.92
C ILE A 37 -3.57 -6.45 -0.01
N PRO A 38 -4.36 -7.21 0.75
CA PRO A 38 -3.84 -8.31 1.55
C PRO A 38 -3.14 -9.33 0.66
N THR A 39 -1.88 -9.63 0.96
CA THR A 39 -1.09 -10.63 0.21
C THR A 39 -0.12 -11.35 1.15
N ASP A 40 0.28 -12.58 0.78
CA ASP A 40 1.36 -13.28 1.46
C ASP A 40 2.71 -12.67 1.04
N PRO A 41 3.50 -12.09 1.98
CA PRO A 41 4.79 -11.50 1.66
C PRO A 41 5.75 -12.46 0.97
N LYS A 42 5.63 -13.76 1.24
CA LYS A 42 6.49 -14.77 0.63
C LYS A 42 6.18 -14.93 -0.85
N ASN A 43 4.90 -15.00 -1.22
CA ASN A 43 4.49 -15.11 -2.62
C ASN A 43 4.94 -13.88 -3.43
N ALA A 44 4.79 -12.68 -2.86
CA ALA A 44 5.26 -11.44 -3.48
C ALA A 44 6.78 -11.44 -3.70
N ALA A 45 7.55 -11.90 -2.72
CA ALA A 45 9.01 -11.99 -2.83
C ALA A 45 9.45 -13.04 -3.86
N ASP A 46 8.76 -14.18 -3.92
CA ASP A 46 9.06 -15.25 -4.88
C ASP A 46 8.78 -14.80 -6.33
N ALA A 47 7.65 -14.13 -6.58
CA ALA A 47 7.33 -13.55 -7.88
C ALA A 47 8.36 -12.49 -8.30
N ALA A 48 8.70 -11.55 -7.40
CA ALA A 48 9.73 -10.55 -7.66
C ALA A 48 11.10 -11.18 -7.98
N THR A 49 11.45 -12.26 -7.27
CA THR A 49 12.70 -12.99 -7.51
C THR A 49 12.73 -13.59 -8.92
N LYS A 50 11.62 -14.16 -9.38
CA LYS A 50 11.51 -14.72 -10.75
C LYS A 50 11.66 -13.64 -11.81
N VAL A 51 10.96 -12.51 -11.68
CA VAL A 51 11.08 -11.35 -12.58
C VAL A 51 12.53 -10.89 -12.70
N LEU A 52 13.21 -10.71 -11.55
CA LEU A 52 14.60 -10.26 -11.54
C LEU A 52 15.54 -11.29 -12.17
N ARG A 53 15.34 -12.59 -11.89
CA ARG A 53 16.17 -13.66 -12.47
C ARG A 53 15.96 -13.78 -13.97
N GLU A 54 14.72 -13.70 -14.45
CA GLU A 54 14.40 -13.77 -15.87
C GLU A 54 15.02 -12.61 -16.64
N GLY A 55 14.92 -11.38 -16.12
CA GLY A 55 15.57 -10.21 -16.70
C GLY A 55 17.09 -10.33 -16.81
N VAL A 56 17.74 -11.03 -15.86
CA VAL A 56 19.20 -11.25 -15.85
C VAL A 56 19.61 -12.44 -16.74
N LEU A 57 18.87 -13.54 -16.69
CA LEU A 57 19.21 -14.78 -17.39
C LEU A 57 18.74 -14.80 -18.84
N HIS A 58 17.81 -13.91 -19.21
CA HIS A 58 17.11 -13.90 -20.49
C HIS A 58 16.50 -15.27 -20.83
N LYS A 59 15.96 -15.92 -19.79
CA LYS A 59 15.30 -17.22 -19.87
C LYS A 59 14.06 -17.18 -19.01
N ASP A 60 13.01 -17.80 -19.51
CA ASP A 60 11.76 -17.99 -18.80
C ASP A 60 12.00 -18.60 -17.40
N GLN A 61 11.52 -17.91 -16.37
CA GLN A 61 11.51 -18.37 -14.97
C GLN A 61 10.08 -18.50 -14.42
N GLY A 62 9.06 -18.43 -15.29
CA GLY A 62 7.65 -18.41 -14.93
C GLY A 62 7.30 -17.16 -14.12
N ALA A 63 7.85 -16.02 -14.52
CA ALA A 63 7.65 -14.74 -13.85
C ALA A 63 6.22 -14.22 -14.06
N ASP A 64 5.69 -14.34 -15.28
CA ASP A 64 4.35 -13.89 -15.63
C ASP A 64 3.28 -14.66 -14.86
N GLU A 65 3.36 -15.99 -14.79
CA GLU A 65 2.41 -16.79 -14.00
C GLU A 65 2.49 -16.46 -12.51
N ALA A 66 3.70 -16.19 -11.99
CA ALA A 66 3.87 -15.82 -10.59
C ALA A 66 3.29 -14.44 -10.27
N ILE A 67 3.27 -13.53 -11.25
CA ILE A 67 2.59 -12.22 -11.13
C ILE A 67 1.08 -12.43 -11.19
N ASP A 68 0.61 -13.28 -12.10
CA ASP A 68 -0.82 -13.53 -12.29
C ASP A 68 -1.46 -14.13 -11.03
N ASP A 69 -0.75 -14.97 -10.29
CA ASP A 69 -1.18 -15.56 -9.02
C ASP A 69 -1.27 -14.54 -7.86
N LEU A 70 -0.68 -13.35 -8.00
CA LEU A 70 -0.76 -12.30 -6.99
C LEU A 70 -2.06 -11.48 -7.12
N PRO A 71 -2.65 -11.05 -5.99
CA PRO A 71 -3.85 -10.24 -6.02
C PRO A 71 -3.57 -8.87 -6.64
N ASP A 72 -4.49 -8.39 -7.48
CA ASP A 72 -4.28 -7.21 -8.31
C ASP A 72 -5.59 -6.44 -8.47
N ARG A 73 -5.63 -5.25 -7.85
CA ARG A 73 -6.79 -4.37 -7.85
C ARG A 73 -7.21 -3.94 -9.26
N THR A 74 -6.30 -3.91 -10.25
CA THR A 74 -6.64 -3.55 -11.63
C THR A 74 -7.29 -4.68 -12.40
N ARG A 75 -6.99 -5.94 -12.05
CA ARG A 75 -7.59 -7.13 -12.65
C ARG A 75 -8.89 -7.54 -11.93
N ASP A 76 -8.87 -7.51 -10.60
CA ASP A 76 -9.94 -8.05 -9.75
C ASP A 76 -11.18 -7.14 -9.65
N THR A 77 -11.11 -5.90 -10.16
CA THR A 77 -12.23 -4.92 -10.09
C THR A 77 -12.81 -4.52 -11.45
N ASP A 78 -12.28 -5.02 -12.58
CA ASP A 78 -12.87 -4.75 -13.90
C ASP A 78 -14.03 -5.71 -14.20
N PRO A 79 -15.27 -5.24 -14.42
CA PRO A 79 -16.41 -6.08 -14.81
C PRO A 79 -16.29 -6.72 -16.21
N ARG A 80 -15.15 -6.58 -16.90
CA ARG A 80 -14.92 -7.07 -18.27
C ARG A 80 -13.72 -8.03 -18.43
N SER A 81 -13.12 -8.48 -17.33
CA SER A 81 -12.10 -9.53 -17.34
C SER A 81 -12.70 -10.93 -17.29
#